data_AF-A0A522QY43-F1
#
_entry.id   AF-A0A522QY43-F1
#
_cell.length_a   1.000
_cell.length_b   1.000
_cell.length_c   1.000
_cell.angle_alpha   90.00
_cell.angle_beta   90.00
_cell.angle_gamma   90.00
#
_symmetry.space_group_name_H-M   'P 1'
#
loop_
_entity.id
_entity.type
_entity.pdbx_description
1 polymer ?
#
loop_
_entity_poly.entity_id
_entity_poly.type
_entity_poly.pdbx_seq_one_letter_code
_entity_poly.pdbx_strand_id
1 'polypeptide(L)' 'MLSRRIIACLDVKDGKVVKGVRFRDHVVAGDIVELALRYRNQGADELVFYDIAASPQNRTVDR' A
#
# COMPACT_ATOMS: atom_id res chain seq x y z
N MET A 1 -17.74 23.55 2.00
CA MET A 1 -16.30 23.28 1.78
C MET A 1 -16.09 21.79 1.87
N LEU A 2 -15.37 21.16 0.93
CA LEU A 2 -15.08 19.71 1.01
C LEU A 2 -14.20 19.43 2.24
N SER A 3 -14.40 18.29 2.88
CA SER A 3 -13.58 17.84 4.00
C SER A 3 -12.15 17.50 3.55
N ARG A 4 -11.19 17.59 4.48
CA ARG A 4 -9.86 17.00 4.27
C ARG A 4 -9.98 15.48 4.32
N ARG A 5 -9.19 14.79 3.49
CA ARG A 5 -9.16 13.32 3.42
C ARG A 5 -7.99 12.75 4.21
N ILE A 6 -8.24 11.63 4.89
CA ILE A 6 -7.24 10.74 5.48
C ILE A 6 -7.01 9.58 4.52
N ILE A 7 -5.79 9.48 3.99
CA ILE A 7 -5.44 8.50 2.94
C ILE A 7 -4.42 7.52 3.51
N ALA A 8 -4.75 6.23 3.49
CA ALA A 8 -3.80 5.19 3.86
C ALA A 8 -3.04 4.70 2.62
N CYS A 9 -1.71 4.73 2.69
CA CYS A 9 -0.83 4.24 1.62
C CYS A 9 -0.18 2.90 2.03
N LEU A 10 -0.39 1.88 1.21
CA LEU A 10 0.07 0.52 1.41
C LEU A 10 1.16 0.24 0.37
N ASP A 11 2.39 0.08 0.81
CA ASP A 11 3.49 -0.37 -0.06
C ASP A 11 3.36 -1.88 -0.21
N VAL A 12 3.12 -2.35 -1.42
CA VAL A 12 2.77 -3.73 -1.72
C VAL A 12 3.91 -4.41 -2.45
N LYS A 13 4.24 -5.61 -1.99
CA LYS A 13 5.12 -6.54 -2.69
C LYS A 13 4.57 -7.95 -2.51
N ASP A 14 4.40 -8.68 -3.62
CA ASP A 14 3.95 -10.07 -3.63
C ASP A 14 2.66 -10.31 -2.82
N GLY A 15 1.69 -9.39 -2.96
CA GLY A 15 0.40 -9.44 -2.25
C GLY A 15 0.46 -9.09 -0.75
N LYS A 16 1.63 -8.70 -0.23
CA LYS A 16 1.83 -8.32 1.16
C LYS A 16 2.14 -6.84 1.29
N VAL A 17 1.65 -6.23 2.35
CA VAL A 17 2.10 -4.89 2.74
C VAL A 17 3.45 -5.02 3.40
N VAL A 18 4.41 -4.23 2.94
CA VAL A 18 5.76 -4.21 3.48
C VAL A 18 6.14 -2.82 3.94
N LYS A 19 7.07 -2.74 4.89
CA LYS A 19 7.66 -1.48 5.35
C LYS A 19 9.17 -1.63 5.44
N GLY A 20 9.89 -0.61 5.02
CA GLY A 20 11.36 -0.60 4.99
C GLY A 20 11.86 0.83 4.83
N VAL A 21 13.18 0.99 4.77
CA VAL A 21 13.82 2.31 4.63
C VAL A 21 14.51 2.37 3.27
N ARG A 22 14.14 3.35 2.45
CA ARG A 22 14.74 3.56 1.10
C ARG A 22 14.76 2.26 0.27
N PHE A 23 13.63 1.56 0.20
CA PHE A 23 13.45 0.29 -0.52
C PHE A 23 14.36 -0.87 -0.06
N ARG A 24 14.85 -0.83 1.18
CA ARG A 24 15.68 -1.88 1.80
C ARG A 24 15.06 -2.40 3.09
N ASP A 25 15.49 -3.60 3.48
CA ASP A 25 15.14 -4.26 4.73
C ASP A 25 13.62 -4.34 4.97
N HIS A 26 12.89 -4.73 3.91
CA HIS A 26 11.44 -4.82 3.94
C HIS A 26 10.96 -5.88 4.94
N VAL A 27 10.15 -5.43 5.90
CA VAL A 27 9.44 -6.27 6.86
C VAL A 27 7.97 -6.36 6.45
N VAL A 28 7.40 -7.56 6.52
CA VAL A 28 5.97 -7.78 6.25
C VAL A 28 5.14 -7.19 7.38
N ALA A 29 4.25 -6.26 7.03
CA ALA A 29 3.28 -5.67 7.96
C ALA A 29 1.97 -6.47 8.00
N GLY A 30 1.63 -7.20 6.93
CA GLY A 30 0.43 -8.02 6.86
C GLY A 30 -0.04 -8.30 5.43
N ASP A 31 -1.19 -8.95 5.31
CA ASP A 31 -1.85 -9.16 4.02
C ASP A 31 -2.47 -7.86 3.49
N ILE A 32 -2.41 -7.66 2.17
CA ILE A 32 -2.94 -6.45 1.52
C ILE A 32 -4.44 -6.28 1.76
N VAL A 33 -5.22 -7.36 1.66
CA VAL A 33 -6.69 -7.29 1.76
C VAL A 33 -7.08 -7.03 3.21
N GLU A 34 -6.46 -7.73 4.15
CA GLU A 34 -6.76 -7.57 5.58
C GLU A 34 -6.46 -6.14 6.07
N LEU A 35 -5.30 -5.58 5.69
CA LEU A 35 -4.93 -4.22 6.08
C LEU A 35 -5.78 -3.15 5.36
N ALA A 36 -6.14 -3.36 4.10
CA ALA A 36 -7.06 -2.47 3.39
C ALA A 36 -8.44 -2.43 4.07
N LEU A 37 -9.00 -3.59 4.41
CA LEU A 37 -10.27 -3.69 5.13
C LEU A 37 -10.19 -3.05 6.52
N ARG A 38 -9.06 -3.24 7.22
CA ARG A 38 -8.82 -2.61 8.53
C ARG A 38 -8.84 -1.08 8.42
N TYR A 39 -8.09 -0.49 7.49
CA TYR A 39 -8.04 0.97 7.34
C TYR A 39 -9.38 1.55 6.89
N ARG A 40 -10.10 0.87 6.00
CA ARG A 40 -11.49 1.21 5.66
C ARG A 40 -12.37 1.25 6.91
N ASN A 41 -12.33 0.20 7.73
CA ASN A 41 -13.13 0.12 8.95
C ASN A 41 -12.73 1.15 10.01
N GLN A 42 -11.49 1.66 9.95
CA GLN A 42 -10.99 2.74 10.81
C GLN A 42 -11.31 4.15 10.29
N GLY A 43 -11.97 4.26 9.13
CA GLY A 43 -12.42 5.55 8.57
C GLY A 43 -11.42 6.22 7.63
N ALA A 44 -10.51 5.47 6.99
CA ALA A 44 -9.75 6.01 5.87
C ALA A 44 -10.71 6.40 4.72
N ASP A 45 -10.56 7.63 4.20
CA ASP A 45 -11.37 8.14 3.10
C ASP A 45 -10.92 7.56 1.74
N GLU A 46 -9.65 7.19 1.64
CA GLU A 46 -9.05 6.62 0.44
C GLU A 46 -7.92 5.64 0.79
N LEU A 47 -7.75 4.66 -0.08
CA LEU A 47 -6.65 3.70 -0.03
C LEU A 47 -5.79 3.86 -1.28
N VAL A 48 -4.48 3.94 -1.09
CA VAL A 48 -3.48 3.95 -2.16
C VAL A 48 -2.65 2.68 -2.05
N PHE A 49 -2.56 1.93 -3.14
CA PHE A 49 -1.70 0.75 -3.23
C PHE A 49 -0.52 1.09 -4.12
N TYR A 50 0.68 0.93 -3.59
CA TYR A 50 1.90 1.20 -4.31
C TYR A 50 2.70 -0.10 -4.50
N ASP A 51 2.66 -0.67 -5.71
CA ASP A 51 3.48 -1.84 -6.05
C ASP A 51 4.95 -1.43 -6.18
N ILE A 52 5.73 -1.74 -5.15
CA ILE A 52 7.16 -1.40 -5.09
C ILE A 52 8.05 -2.42 -5.82
N ALA A 53 7.47 -3.53 -6.30
CA ALA A 53 8.18 -4.56 -7.04
C ALA A 53 8.16 -4.32 -8.56
N ALA A 54 7.29 -3.43 -9.04
CA ALA A 54 7.10 -3.13 -10.46
C ALA A 54 8.41 -2.70 -11.15
N SER A 55 9.07 -1.64 -10.68
CA SER A 55 10.28 -1.12 -11.32
C SER A 55 11.47 -2.10 -11.30
N PRO A 56 11.80 -2.77 -10.17
CA PRO A 56 12.85 -3.80 -10.16
C PRO A 56 12.58 -4.98 -11.09
N GLN A 57 11.31 -5.30 -11.34
CA GLN A 57 10.89 -6.39 -12.22
C GLN A 57 10.65 -5.93 -13.67
N ASN A 58 10.93 -4.66 -13.97
CA ASN A 58 10.62 -4.00 -15.25
C ASN A 58 9.16 -4.23 -15.70
N ARG A 59 8.26 -4.31 -14.73
CA ARG A 59 6.81 -4.37 -14.97
C ARG A 59 6.27 -2.96 -14.96
N THR A 60 5.49 -2.61 -15.96
CA THR A 60 4.67 -1.40 -15.97
C THR A 60 3.34 -1.69 -15.26
N VAL A 61 2.72 -0.64 -14.73
CA VAL A 61 1.32 -0.71 -14.29
C VAL A 61 0.48 -0.67 -15.57
N ASP A 62 0.46 -1.78 -16.30
CA ASP A 62 -0.39 -1.89 -17.48
C ASP A 62 -1.85 -1.96 -17.03
N ARG A 63 -2.68 -1.16 -17.71
CA ARG A 63 -4.12 -1.03 -17.51
C ARG A 63 -4.88 -2.31 -17.81
#